data_AF-A0A519VKL5-F1
#
_entry.id   AF-A0A519VKL5-F1
#
_cell.length_a   1.000
_cell.length_b   1.000
_cell.length_c   1.000
_cell.angle_alpha   90.00
_cell.angle_beta   90.00
_cell.angle_gamma   90.00
#
_symmetry.space_group_name_H-M   'P 1'
#
loop_
_entity.id
_entity.type
_entity.pdbx_description
1 polymer ?
#
loop_
_entity_poly.entity_id
_entity_poly.type
_entity_poly.pdbx_seq_one_letter_code
_entity_poly.pdbx_strand_id
1 'polypeptide(L)'
;MDTLKDFFSDLKDRISNPFISSFVIAWLICNYQIFIALFFYKLAELSTDGSVTYFTIIEKARNNDLNFWLLPLIVALFYTFVMPFVKSGVKIYQAWILAGTDKRIYKVTDTSVVSIENHKKVSKDLRETQAQYAELIENESTFKNDIEGLHIRIKEMQDKHTETLLATQRENEKRQESLREEYDGSIHQLQSKYNEDLKNRNEEFGKLQIESQQNYSALQSITSIRNELQHTIDKLEQENQSLLKARTDLTDLNRELYAQDNSQRSRIEKCENILNHLMLNINDIEKLIKSLHELPSSDETRYPHVIDMISNKLRNMRRDLSDFV
;
A
#
# COMPACT_ATOMS: atom_id res chain seq x y z
N MET A 1 10.96 37.47 8.76
CA MET A 1 11.48 38.79 9.18
C MET A 1 12.81 39.07 8.50
N ASP A 2 13.63 38.04 8.27
CA ASP A 2 14.94 38.15 7.61
C ASP A 2 14.87 38.60 6.15
N THR A 3 13.86 38.14 5.39
CA THR A 3 13.66 38.56 3.99
C THR A 3 13.39 40.06 3.81
N LEU A 4 12.74 40.71 4.79
CA LEU A 4 12.55 42.17 4.77
C LEU A 4 13.86 42.88 5.10
N LYS A 5 14.65 42.34 6.03
CA LYS A 5 15.93 42.92 6.43
C LYS A 5 16.93 42.87 5.27
N ASP A 6 16.97 41.78 4.53
CA ASP A 6 17.81 41.60 3.34
C ASP A 6 17.36 42.54 2.20
N PHE A 7 16.06 42.73 2.01
CA PHE A 7 15.53 43.71 1.07
C PHE A 7 15.91 45.15 1.45
N PHE A 8 15.82 45.51 2.74
CA PHE A 8 16.24 46.83 3.22
C PHE A 8 17.76 47.03 3.18
N SER A 9 18.58 45.98 3.34
CA SER A 9 20.03 46.09 3.18
C SER A 9 20.41 46.33 1.72
N ASP A 10 19.81 45.59 0.79
CA ASP A 10 20.04 45.79 -0.64
C ASP A 10 19.56 47.16 -1.12
N LEU A 11 18.42 47.62 -0.58
CA LEU A 11 17.90 48.96 -0.86
C LEU A 11 18.82 50.04 -0.26
N LYS A 12 19.34 49.83 0.95
CA LYS A 12 20.28 50.74 1.61
C LYS A 12 21.57 50.87 0.79
N ASP A 13 22.10 49.78 0.28
CA ASP A 13 23.31 49.79 -0.53
C ASP A 13 23.08 50.51 -1.86
N ARG A 14 21.89 50.37 -2.46
CA ARG A 14 21.52 51.12 -3.68
C ARG A 14 21.25 52.61 -3.42
N ILE A 15 20.61 52.95 -2.30
CA ILE A 15 20.36 54.34 -1.88
C ILE A 15 21.67 55.02 -1.44
N SER A 16 22.67 54.26 -1.00
CA SER A 16 23.99 54.80 -0.64
C SER A 16 24.70 55.47 -1.82
N ASN A 17 24.29 55.16 -3.05
CA ASN A 17 24.75 55.89 -4.22
C ASN A 17 24.23 57.35 -4.16
N PRO A 18 25.13 58.36 -4.12
CA PRO A 18 24.76 59.78 -4.05
C PRO A 18 23.81 60.22 -5.16
N PHE A 19 23.90 59.61 -6.33
CA PHE A 19 23.02 59.91 -7.46
C PHE A 19 21.61 59.35 -7.24
N ILE A 20 21.49 58.09 -6.80
CA ILE A 20 20.19 57.44 -6.59
C ILE A 20 19.45 58.13 -5.44
N SER A 21 20.12 58.40 -4.32
CA SER A 21 19.50 59.16 -3.21
C SER A 21 19.04 60.55 -3.64
N SER A 22 19.87 61.29 -4.39
CA SER A 22 19.50 62.61 -4.90
C SER A 22 18.34 62.55 -5.89
N PHE A 23 18.29 61.50 -6.73
CA PHE A 23 17.18 61.26 -7.66
C PHE A 23 15.88 60.95 -6.95
N VAL A 24 15.89 60.07 -5.95
CA VAL A 24 14.69 59.79 -5.16
C VAL A 24 14.19 61.08 -4.52
N ILE A 25 15.05 61.83 -3.82
CA ILE A 25 14.64 63.09 -3.18
C ILE A 25 14.11 64.11 -4.20
N ALA A 26 14.79 64.28 -5.33
CA ALA A 26 14.33 65.17 -6.39
C ALA A 26 12.98 64.73 -6.96
N TRP A 27 12.77 63.41 -7.13
CA TRP A 27 11.52 62.85 -7.61
C TRP A 27 10.39 63.05 -6.62
N LEU A 28 10.64 62.87 -5.32
CA LEU A 28 9.69 63.18 -4.24
C LEU A 28 9.26 64.65 -4.27
N ILE A 29 10.21 65.57 -4.43
CA ILE A 29 9.94 67.01 -4.47
C ILE A 29 9.16 67.40 -5.73
N CYS A 30 9.52 66.87 -6.90
CA CYS A 30 8.86 67.21 -8.16
C CYS A 30 7.46 66.59 -8.26
N ASN A 31 7.26 65.40 -7.69
CA ASN A 31 6.00 64.67 -7.66
C ASN A 31 5.28 64.80 -6.32
N TYR A 32 5.48 65.91 -5.60
CA TYR A 32 4.95 66.11 -4.25
C TYR A 32 3.42 65.97 -4.17
N GLN A 33 2.69 66.27 -5.26
CA GLN A 33 1.24 66.13 -5.33
C GLN A 33 0.77 64.69 -5.10
N ILE A 34 1.53 63.71 -5.60
CA ILE A 34 1.23 62.28 -5.38
C ILE A 34 1.44 61.93 -3.90
N PHE A 35 2.53 62.43 -3.30
CA PHE A 35 2.82 62.18 -1.89
C PHE A 35 1.80 62.84 -0.96
N ILE A 36 1.44 64.10 -1.22
CA ILE A 36 0.44 64.79 -0.43
C ILE A 36 -0.91 64.10 -0.57
N ALA A 37 -1.33 63.76 -1.80
CA ALA A 37 -2.56 63.02 -2.01
C ALA A 37 -2.56 61.68 -1.26
N LEU A 38 -1.48 60.89 -1.35
CA LEU A 38 -1.42 59.55 -0.76
C LEU A 38 -1.35 59.56 0.76
N PHE A 39 -0.63 60.51 1.37
CA PHE A 39 -0.43 60.54 2.82
C PHE A 39 -1.42 61.42 3.59
N PHE A 40 -1.95 62.48 2.97
CA PHE A 40 -2.74 63.50 3.68
C PHE A 40 -4.20 63.57 3.26
N TYR A 41 -4.59 63.09 2.07
CA TYR A 41 -5.99 63.10 1.64
C TYR A 41 -6.68 61.78 1.92
N LYS A 42 -7.88 61.84 2.49
CA LYS A 42 -8.80 60.69 2.53
C LYS A 42 -9.58 60.60 1.22
N LEU A 43 -9.98 59.39 0.83
CA LEU A 43 -10.70 59.16 -0.43
C LEU A 43 -11.97 60.03 -0.59
N ALA A 44 -12.62 60.37 0.53
CA ALA A 44 -13.82 61.23 0.55
C ALA A 44 -13.53 62.72 0.27
N GLU A 45 -12.32 63.20 0.54
CA GLU A 45 -11.89 64.58 0.27
C GLU A 45 -11.30 64.72 -1.15
N LEU A 46 -10.82 63.60 -1.72
CA LEU A 46 -10.31 63.56 -3.09
C LEU A 46 -11.43 63.79 -4.12
N SER A 47 -12.63 63.27 -3.83
CA SER A 47 -13.80 63.40 -4.70
C SER A 47 -14.35 64.82 -4.77
N THR A 48 -14.15 65.64 -3.72
CA THR A 48 -14.52 67.06 -3.72
C THR A 48 -13.62 67.92 -4.61
N ASP A 49 -12.36 67.52 -4.82
CA ASP A 49 -11.40 68.20 -5.71
C ASP A 49 -11.49 67.72 -7.18
N GLY A 50 -12.56 66.99 -7.54
CA GLY A 50 -12.80 66.54 -8.91
C GLY A 50 -11.93 65.36 -9.37
N SER A 51 -11.19 64.73 -8.45
CA SER A 51 -10.41 63.51 -8.72
C SER A 51 -11.13 62.29 -8.15
N VAL A 52 -11.66 61.43 -9.02
CA VAL A 52 -12.49 60.29 -8.61
C VAL A 52 -11.68 59.23 -7.86
N THR A 53 -10.37 59.12 -8.13
CA THR A 53 -9.50 58.13 -7.49
C THR A 53 -8.04 58.62 -7.42
N TYR A 54 -7.21 58.03 -6.55
CA TYR A 54 -5.76 58.30 -6.53
C TYR A 54 -5.09 58.04 -7.89
N PHE A 55 -5.64 57.12 -8.68
CA PHE A 55 -5.15 56.81 -10.02
C PHE A 55 -5.25 58.00 -10.98
N THR A 56 -6.30 58.83 -10.89
CA THR A 56 -6.44 59.98 -11.79
C THR A 56 -5.40 61.06 -11.51
N ILE A 57 -4.97 61.20 -10.25
CA ILE A 57 -3.88 62.13 -9.87
C ILE A 57 -2.54 61.64 -10.41
N ILE A 58 -2.27 60.34 -10.26
CA ILE A 58 -1.05 59.72 -10.79
C ILE A 58 -1.04 59.79 -12.32
N GLU A 59 -2.16 59.54 -12.99
CA GLU A 59 -2.28 59.59 -14.44
C GLU A 59 -2.11 61.03 -14.97
N LYS A 60 -2.67 62.02 -14.28
CA LYS A 60 -2.47 63.44 -14.61
C LYS A 60 -1.01 63.86 -14.44
N ALA A 61 -0.35 63.40 -13.39
CA ALA A 61 1.08 63.65 -13.18
C ALA A 61 1.94 62.93 -14.24
N ARG A 62 1.57 61.70 -14.61
CA ARG A 62 2.23 60.91 -15.65
C ARG A 62 2.11 61.56 -17.03
N ASN A 63 0.92 62.05 -17.41
CA ASN A 63 0.69 62.68 -18.72
C ASN A 63 1.60 63.90 -19.00
N ASN A 64 2.26 64.42 -17.98
CA ASN A 64 3.36 65.37 -18.13
C ASN A 64 4.72 64.64 -18.09
N ASP A 65 4.92 63.70 -19.03
CA ASP A 65 6.03 62.73 -19.04
C ASP A 65 7.41 63.37 -18.85
N LEU A 66 7.61 64.58 -19.39
CA LEU A 66 8.85 65.35 -19.25
C LEU A 66 9.10 65.77 -17.80
N ASN A 67 8.08 66.24 -17.09
CA ASN A 67 8.23 66.69 -15.70
C ASN A 67 8.31 65.53 -14.71
N PHE A 68 7.71 64.38 -15.06
CA PHE A 68 7.65 63.23 -14.17
C PHE A 68 9.00 62.52 -14.00
N TRP A 69 9.74 62.32 -15.10
CA TRP A 69 11.02 61.60 -15.08
C TRP A 69 12.24 62.48 -15.36
N LEU A 70 12.16 63.37 -16.36
CA LEU A 70 13.34 64.10 -16.85
C LEU A 70 13.77 65.19 -15.87
N LEU A 71 12.82 65.90 -15.27
CA LEU A 71 13.12 67.00 -14.35
C LEU A 71 13.82 66.52 -13.05
N PRO A 72 13.33 65.47 -12.35
CA PRO A 72 14.06 64.87 -11.23
C PRO A 72 15.45 64.36 -11.61
N LEU A 73 15.60 63.80 -12.81
CA LEU A 73 16.87 63.28 -13.31
C LEU A 73 17.88 64.40 -13.52
N ILE A 74 17.48 65.51 -14.16
CA ILE A 74 18.34 66.67 -14.38
C ILE A 74 18.71 67.33 -13.05
N VAL A 75 17.76 67.49 -12.12
CA VAL A 75 18.01 68.06 -10.80
C VAL A 75 18.99 67.18 -10.00
N ALA A 76 18.81 65.87 -10.03
CA ALA A 76 19.71 64.93 -9.35
C ALA A 76 21.12 64.92 -9.94
N LEU A 77 21.23 64.99 -11.28
CA LEU A 77 22.50 65.09 -11.98
C LEU A 77 23.19 66.41 -11.63
N PHE A 78 22.46 67.52 -11.72
CA PHE A 78 22.98 68.83 -11.34
C PHE A 78 23.46 68.85 -9.88
N TYR A 79 22.65 68.36 -8.93
CA TYR A 79 23.04 68.32 -7.53
C TYR A 79 24.28 67.44 -7.30
N THR A 80 24.32 66.24 -7.87
CA THR A 80 25.43 65.29 -7.68
C THR A 80 26.75 65.85 -8.24
N PHE A 81 26.72 66.52 -9.39
CA PHE A 81 27.92 67.06 -10.01
C PHE A 81 28.30 68.46 -9.53
N VAL A 82 27.35 69.35 -9.21
CA VAL A 82 27.62 70.73 -8.81
C VAL A 82 27.97 70.86 -7.33
N MET A 83 27.37 70.04 -6.46
CA MET A 83 27.59 70.14 -5.02
C MET A 83 29.05 69.95 -4.58
N PRO A 84 29.86 69.03 -5.16
CA PRO A 84 31.29 68.94 -4.88
C PRO A 84 32.05 70.25 -5.14
N PHE A 85 31.72 70.96 -6.23
CA PHE A 85 32.34 72.25 -6.56
C PHE A 85 31.93 73.34 -5.58
N VAL A 86 30.64 73.39 -5.21
CA VAL A 86 30.16 74.33 -4.17
C VAL A 86 30.88 74.09 -2.85
N LYS A 87 31.00 72.84 -2.41
CA LYS A 87 31.73 72.48 -1.17
C LYS A 87 33.21 72.86 -1.25
N SER A 88 33.85 72.64 -2.39
CA SER A 88 35.25 73.05 -2.61
C SER A 88 35.40 74.57 -2.52
N GLY A 89 34.50 75.33 -3.16
CA GLY A 89 34.48 76.79 -3.10
C GLY A 89 34.33 77.32 -1.68
N VAL A 90 33.46 76.72 -0.87
CA VAL A 90 33.30 77.08 0.56
C VAL A 90 34.59 76.84 1.35
N LYS A 91 35.30 75.72 1.13
CA LYS A 91 36.58 75.45 1.81
C LYS A 91 37.66 76.45 1.43
N ILE A 92 37.76 76.79 0.14
CA ILE A 92 38.71 77.80 -0.34
C ILE A 92 38.41 79.15 0.29
N TYR A 93 37.13 79.55 0.33
CA TYR A 93 36.70 80.78 0.97
C TYR A 93 37.05 80.83 2.46
N GLN A 94 36.81 79.75 3.20
CA GLN A 94 37.17 79.63 4.62
C GLN A 94 38.68 79.70 4.84
N ALA A 95 39.47 78.99 4.04
CA ALA A 95 40.94 79.04 4.11
C ALA A 95 41.47 80.45 3.83
N TRP A 96 40.87 81.16 2.87
CA TRP A 96 41.25 82.53 2.55
C TRP A 96 40.96 83.50 3.71
N ILE A 97 39.82 83.37 4.38
CA ILE A 97 39.49 84.16 5.57
C ILE A 97 40.49 83.90 6.71
N LEU A 98 40.81 82.64 7.00
CA LEU A 98 41.75 82.27 8.05
C LEU A 98 43.15 82.86 7.77
N ALA A 99 43.67 82.65 6.56
CA ALA A 99 44.96 83.20 6.15
C ALA A 99 45.01 84.74 6.19
N GLY A 100 43.89 85.40 5.90
CA GLY A 100 43.76 86.86 6.05
C GLY A 100 43.78 87.32 7.50
N THR A 101 43.22 86.52 8.41
CA THR A 101 43.15 86.80 9.84
C THR A 101 44.51 86.62 10.51
N ASP A 102 45.24 85.54 10.20
CA ASP A 102 46.56 85.26 10.76
C ASP A 102 47.59 86.36 10.41
N LYS A 103 47.54 86.88 9.18
CA LYS A 103 48.39 88.01 8.77
C LYS A 103 48.10 89.30 9.55
N ARG A 104 46.83 89.53 9.93
CA ARG A 104 46.46 90.68 10.75
C ARG A 104 46.90 90.50 12.19
N ILE A 105 46.77 89.29 12.73
CA ILE A 105 47.21 88.97 14.08
C ILE A 105 48.73 89.15 14.19
N TYR A 106 49.52 88.57 13.28
CA TYR A 106 50.99 88.70 13.26
C TYR A 106 51.47 90.17 13.24
N LYS A 107 50.81 91.05 12.47
CA LYS A 107 51.16 92.48 12.44
C LYS A 107 50.89 93.21 13.75
N VAL A 108 49.90 92.74 14.53
CA VAL A 108 49.57 93.34 15.83
C VAL A 108 50.50 92.81 16.93
N THR A 109 50.89 91.54 16.88
CA THR A 109 51.78 90.93 17.89
C THR A 109 53.27 91.28 17.75
N ASP A 110 53.74 91.70 16.58
CA ASP A 110 55.16 92.04 16.33
C ASP A 110 55.67 93.24 17.17
N THR A 111 54.76 94.03 17.75
CA THR A 111 55.10 95.16 18.65
C THR A 111 55.12 94.80 20.14
N SER A 112 54.68 93.60 20.50
CA SER A 112 54.75 93.11 21.88
C SER A 112 56.08 92.37 22.10
N VAL A 113 57.05 93.06 22.70
CA VAL A 113 58.30 92.44 23.15
C VAL A 113 57.95 91.36 24.17
N VAL A 114 58.04 90.10 23.75
CA VAL A 114 57.81 88.94 24.61
C VAL A 114 58.82 88.98 25.76
N SER A 115 58.33 89.05 27.00
CA SER A 115 59.20 89.11 28.17
C SER A 115 60.10 87.86 28.25
N ILE A 116 61.34 88.04 28.69
CA ILE A 116 62.32 86.95 28.89
C ILE A 116 61.73 85.85 29.81
N GLU A 117 60.88 86.22 30.76
CA GLU A 117 60.16 85.31 31.65
C GLU A 117 59.25 84.36 30.86
N ASN A 118 58.52 84.88 29.86
CA ASN A 118 57.69 84.05 28.98
C ASN A 118 58.54 83.11 28.15
N HIS A 119 59.70 83.55 27.65
CA HIS A 119 60.61 82.69 26.91
C HIS A 119 61.14 81.54 27.79
N LYS A 120 61.48 81.83 29.05
CA LYS A 120 61.94 80.82 30.02
C LYS A 120 60.84 79.81 30.35
N LYS A 121 59.60 80.27 30.55
CA LYS A 121 58.43 79.41 30.77
C LYS A 121 58.19 78.51 29.56
N VAL A 122 58.11 79.08 28.36
CA VAL A 122 57.91 78.31 27.12
C VAL A 122 59.05 77.30 26.90
N SER A 123 60.30 77.66 27.21
CA SER A 123 61.43 76.73 27.09
C SER A 123 61.34 75.57 28.08
N LYS A 124 60.83 75.81 29.30
CA LYS A 124 60.60 74.76 30.30
C LYS A 124 59.46 73.84 29.87
N ASP A 125 58.33 74.42 29.46
CA ASP A 125 57.16 73.67 28.98
C ASP A 125 57.52 72.83 27.74
N LEU A 126 58.35 73.37 26.84
CA LEU A 126 58.86 72.65 25.67
C LEU A 126 59.69 71.43 26.08
N ARG A 127 60.57 71.55 27.07
CA ARG A 127 61.39 70.42 27.57
C ARG A 127 60.54 69.36 28.26
N GLU A 128 59.57 69.77 29.05
CA GLU A 128 58.63 68.85 29.71
C GLU A 128 57.79 68.09 28.69
N THR A 129 57.27 68.80 27.69
CA THR A 129 56.53 68.21 26.58
C THR A 129 57.42 67.26 25.76
N GLN A 130 58.69 67.61 25.51
CA GLN A 130 59.65 66.73 24.84
C GLN A 130 59.92 65.45 25.64
N ALA A 131 60.04 65.54 26.96
CA ALA A 131 60.21 64.37 27.83
C ALA A 131 58.98 63.45 27.80
N GLN A 132 57.77 64.03 27.85
CA GLN A 132 56.53 63.27 27.72
C GLN A 132 56.40 62.59 26.36
N TYR A 133 56.81 63.25 25.26
CA TYR A 133 56.83 62.62 23.94
C TYR A 133 57.84 61.48 23.85
N ALA A 134 59.03 61.62 24.47
CA ALA A 134 60.01 60.54 24.50
C ALA A 134 59.48 59.31 25.24
N GLU A 135 58.85 59.51 26.40
CA GLU A 135 58.19 58.44 27.17
C GLU A 135 57.04 57.81 26.38
N LEU A 136 56.22 58.61 25.70
CA LEU A 136 55.12 58.11 24.87
C LEU A 136 55.64 57.25 23.71
N ILE A 137 56.74 57.65 23.06
CA ILE A 137 57.37 56.88 21.98
C ILE A 137 57.93 55.55 22.51
N GLU A 138 58.54 55.55 23.69
CA GLU A 138 59.02 54.32 24.34
C GLU A 138 57.86 53.37 24.65
N ASN A 139 56.79 53.90 25.25
CA ASN A 139 55.59 53.12 25.52
C ASN A 139 54.94 52.58 24.23
N GLU A 140 54.84 53.40 23.18
CA GLU A 140 54.32 52.95 21.87
C GLU A 140 55.17 51.82 21.27
N SER A 141 56.50 51.89 21.42
CA SER A 141 57.40 50.82 21.01
C SER A 141 57.15 49.52 21.79
N THR A 142 56.96 49.59 23.11
CA THR A 142 56.64 48.41 23.93
C THR A 142 55.29 47.81 23.55
N PHE A 143 54.25 48.63 23.38
CA PHE A 143 52.93 48.15 22.96
C PHE A 143 52.96 47.53 21.56
N LYS A 144 53.75 48.08 20.63
CA LYS A 144 53.92 47.50 19.30
C LYS A 144 54.54 46.10 19.38
N ASN A 145 55.57 45.93 20.20
CA ASN A 145 56.20 44.61 20.41
C ASN A 145 55.24 43.62 21.06
N ASP A 146 54.43 44.06 22.02
CA ASP A 146 53.41 43.22 22.65
C ASP A 146 52.31 42.80 21.66
N ILE A 147 51.85 43.73 20.81
CA ILE A 147 50.88 43.45 19.74
C ILE A 147 51.46 42.43 18.75
N GLU A 148 52.72 42.58 18.35
CA GLU A 148 53.39 41.62 17.47
C GLU A 148 53.52 40.25 18.13
N GLY A 149 53.90 40.19 19.41
CA GLY A 149 53.96 38.95 20.18
C GLY A 149 52.59 38.27 20.33
N LEU A 150 51.53 39.05 20.53
CA LEU A 150 50.15 38.53 20.58
C LEU A 150 49.71 37.99 19.21
N HIS A 151 50.03 38.66 18.11
CA HIS A 151 49.71 38.16 16.77
C HIS A 151 50.42 36.82 16.47
N ILE A 152 51.69 36.67 16.89
CA ILE A 152 52.42 35.40 16.75
C ILE A 152 51.72 34.29 17.53
N ARG A 153 51.34 34.53 18.80
CA ARG A 153 50.64 33.54 19.62
C ARG A 153 49.27 33.17 19.06
N ILE A 154 48.51 34.15 18.55
CA ILE A 154 47.21 33.90 17.90
C ILE A 154 47.42 32.98 16.69
N LYS A 155 48.43 33.26 15.87
CA LYS A 155 48.75 32.43 14.71
C LYS A 155 49.14 31.00 15.11
N GLU A 156 50.03 30.84 16.10
CA GLU A 156 50.42 29.53 16.63
C GLU A 156 49.21 28.74 17.16
N MET A 157 48.29 29.40 17.87
CA MET A 157 47.06 28.76 18.34
C MET A 157 46.14 28.35 17.19
N GLN A 158 46.01 29.18 16.15
CA GLN A 158 45.23 28.86 14.95
C GLN A 158 45.82 27.67 14.19
N ASP A 159 47.13 27.63 14.02
CA ASP A 159 47.84 26.53 13.36
C ASP A 159 47.65 25.22 14.14
N LYS A 160 47.83 25.26 15.47
CA LYS A 160 47.61 24.09 16.35
C LYS A 160 46.15 23.63 16.37
N HIS A 161 45.20 24.57 16.35
CA HIS A 161 43.78 24.25 16.27
C HIS A 161 43.45 23.56 14.94
N THR A 162 43.99 24.07 13.84
CA THR A 162 43.81 23.48 12.50
C THR A 162 44.42 22.08 12.43
N GLU A 163 45.61 21.88 12.98
CA GLU A 163 46.25 20.55 13.06
C GLU A 163 45.41 19.55 13.87
N THR A 164 44.90 19.98 15.03
CA THR A 164 44.03 19.15 15.89
C THR A 164 42.73 18.79 15.18
N LEU A 165 42.14 19.73 14.45
CA LEU A 165 40.92 19.52 13.69
C LEU A 165 41.14 18.51 12.55
N LEU A 166 42.24 18.65 11.81
CA LEU A 166 42.62 17.69 10.76
C LEU A 166 42.91 16.30 11.32
N ALA A 167 43.59 16.21 12.47
CA ALA A 167 43.84 14.93 13.14
C ALA A 167 42.53 14.23 13.56
N THR A 168 41.61 14.99 14.15
CA THR A 168 40.28 14.49 14.57
C THR A 168 39.44 14.06 13.36
N GLN A 169 39.49 14.81 12.26
CA GLN A 169 38.81 14.42 11.01
C GLN A 169 39.34 13.11 10.46
N ARG A 170 40.67 12.93 10.38
CA ARG A 170 41.28 11.67 9.92
C ARG A 170 40.93 10.48 10.82
N GLU A 171 40.86 10.70 12.13
CA GLU A 171 40.43 9.65 13.08
C GLU A 171 38.96 9.27 12.87
N ASN A 172 38.10 10.26 12.69
CA ASN A 172 36.68 10.03 12.38
C ASN A 172 36.48 9.30 11.05
N GLU A 173 37.23 9.67 10.00
CA GLU A 173 37.21 8.98 8.70
C GLU A 173 37.64 7.52 8.85
N LYS A 174 38.74 7.23 9.56
CA LYS A 174 39.18 5.86 9.85
C LYS A 174 38.13 5.07 10.61
N ARG A 175 37.47 5.70 11.59
CA ARG A 175 36.40 5.07 12.37
C ARG A 175 35.15 4.80 11.53
N GLN A 176 34.80 5.70 10.62
CA GLN A 176 33.70 5.49 9.68
C GLN A 176 34.01 4.35 8.72
N GLU A 177 35.25 4.25 8.24
CA GLU A 177 35.67 3.16 7.36
C GLU A 177 35.63 1.80 8.08
N SER A 178 36.17 1.70 9.30
CA SER A 178 36.10 0.46 10.08
C SER A 178 34.67 0.02 10.37
N LEU A 179 33.76 0.98 10.63
CA LEU A 179 32.35 0.69 10.82
C LEU A 179 31.70 0.19 9.52
N ARG A 180 32.04 0.77 8.37
CA ARG A 180 31.55 0.30 7.06
C ARG A 180 31.99 -1.13 6.77
N GLU A 181 33.27 -1.43 6.99
CA GLU A 181 33.80 -2.79 6.83
C GLU A 181 33.08 -3.81 7.75
N GLU A 182 32.80 -3.44 9.00
CA GLU A 182 32.04 -4.26 9.95
C GLU A 182 30.59 -4.49 9.50
N TYR A 183 29.92 -3.44 9.02
CA TYR A 183 28.55 -3.53 8.49
C TYR A 183 28.50 -4.38 7.22
N ASP A 184 29.41 -4.19 6.28
CA ASP A 184 29.48 -4.96 5.04
C ASP A 184 29.77 -6.45 5.33
N GLY A 185 30.66 -6.73 6.28
CA GLY A 185 30.91 -8.09 6.77
C GLY A 185 29.66 -8.72 7.37
N SER A 186 28.91 -7.97 8.19
CA SER A 186 27.67 -8.43 8.81
C SER A 186 26.57 -8.68 7.77
N ILE A 187 26.43 -7.80 6.78
CA ILE A 187 25.49 -7.96 5.66
C ILE A 187 25.84 -9.22 4.87
N HIS A 188 27.12 -9.44 4.56
CA HIS A 188 27.55 -10.62 3.81
C HIS A 188 27.27 -11.92 4.60
N GLN A 189 27.51 -11.94 5.91
CA GLN A 189 27.17 -13.09 6.77
C GLN A 189 25.66 -13.37 6.79
N LEU A 190 24.83 -12.33 6.93
CA LEU A 190 23.38 -12.45 6.90
C LEU A 190 22.88 -12.96 5.54
N GLN A 191 23.42 -12.43 4.44
CA GLN A 191 23.09 -12.90 3.09
C GLN A 191 23.50 -14.35 2.86
N SER A 192 24.69 -14.74 3.34
CA SER A 192 25.15 -16.13 3.26
C SER A 192 24.21 -17.07 4.00
N LYS A 193 23.85 -16.71 5.25
CA LYS A 193 22.92 -17.50 6.06
C LYS A 193 21.53 -17.59 5.43
N TYR A 194 21.02 -16.47 4.91
CA TYR A 194 19.73 -16.43 4.22
C TYR A 194 19.72 -17.33 2.98
N ASN A 195 20.79 -17.30 2.18
CA ASN A 195 20.91 -18.16 0.99
C ASN A 195 21.00 -19.64 1.35
N GLU A 196 21.71 -19.98 2.43
CA GLU A 196 21.77 -21.34 2.96
C GLU A 196 20.39 -21.82 3.43
N ASP A 197 19.68 -21.01 4.20
CA ASP A 197 18.31 -21.31 4.66
C ASP A 197 17.34 -21.49 3.47
N LEU A 198 17.48 -20.66 2.44
CA LEU A 198 16.65 -20.74 1.23
C LEU A 198 16.94 -22.01 0.42
N LYS A 199 18.22 -22.40 0.33
CA LYS A 199 18.62 -23.67 -0.28
C LYS A 199 18.01 -24.86 0.48
N ASN A 200 18.14 -24.88 1.81
CA ASN A 200 17.59 -25.94 2.65
C ASN A 200 16.06 -26.05 2.51
N ARG A 201 15.36 -24.90 2.48
CA ARG A 201 13.91 -24.87 2.27
C ARG A 201 13.49 -25.37 0.89
N ASN A 202 14.26 -25.04 -0.16
CA ASN A 202 14.00 -25.56 -1.50
C ASN A 202 14.22 -27.08 -1.60
N GLU A 203 15.25 -27.59 -0.91
CA GLU A 203 15.48 -29.05 -0.83
C GLU A 203 14.34 -29.76 -0.09
N GLU A 204 13.85 -29.18 1.02
CA GLU A 204 12.68 -29.70 1.75
C GLU A 204 11.41 -29.68 0.89
N PHE A 205 11.15 -28.57 0.19
CA PHE A 205 10.02 -28.46 -0.73
C PHE A 205 10.08 -29.49 -1.85
N GLY A 206 11.28 -29.74 -2.41
CA GLY A 206 11.49 -30.80 -3.40
C GLY A 206 11.16 -32.19 -2.87
N LYS A 207 11.55 -32.50 -1.62
CA LYS A 207 11.19 -33.78 -0.98
C LYS A 207 9.68 -33.91 -0.79
N LEU A 208 9.01 -32.87 -0.29
CA LEU A 208 7.56 -32.85 -0.11
C LEU A 208 6.81 -32.98 -1.44
N GLN A 209 7.32 -32.41 -2.52
CA GLN A 209 6.73 -32.54 -3.85
C GLN A 209 6.80 -33.99 -4.35
N ILE A 210 7.94 -34.65 -4.17
CA ILE A 210 8.11 -36.08 -4.51
C ILE A 210 7.15 -36.94 -3.68
N GLU A 211 7.08 -36.72 -2.37
CA GLU A 211 6.18 -37.45 -1.47
C GLU A 211 4.70 -37.24 -1.85
N SER A 212 4.31 -36.00 -2.13
CA SER A 212 2.97 -35.67 -2.62
C SER A 212 2.63 -36.40 -3.92
N GLN A 213 3.59 -36.48 -4.85
CA GLN A 213 3.42 -37.17 -6.13
C GLN A 213 3.31 -38.69 -5.96
N GLN A 214 4.07 -39.28 -5.03
CA GLN A 214 3.97 -40.69 -4.64
C GLN A 214 2.62 -40.99 -3.97
N ASN A 215 2.16 -40.11 -3.08
CA ASN A 215 0.85 -40.25 -2.43
C ASN A 215 -0.29 -40.15 -3.45
N TYR A 216 -0.17 -39.27 -4.44
CA TYR A 216 -1.15 -39.15 -5.52
C TYR A 216 -1.20 -40.41 -6.40
N SER A 217 -0.05 -40.98 -6.78
CA SER A 217 -0.02 -42.23 -7.55
C SER A 217 -0.55 -43.43 -6.75
N ALA A 218 -0.26 -43.50 -5.45
CA ALA A 218 -0.86 -44.49 -4.56
C ALA A 218 -2.38 -44.31 -4.42
N LEU A 219 -2.89 -43.08 -4.38
CA LEU A 219 -4.33 -42.82 -4.36
C LEU A 219 -5.00 -43.27 -5.66
N GLN A 220 -4.35 -43.07 -6.81
CA GLN A 220 -4.85 -43.54 -8.10
C GLN A 220 -4.91 -45.07 -8.15
N SER A 221 -3.89 -45.77 -7.64
CA SER A 221 -3.92 -47.24 -7.58
C SER A 221 -5.02 -47.76 -6.64
N ILE A 222 -5.19 -47.15 -5.47
CA ILE A 222 -6.30 -47.45 -4.55
C ILE A 222 -7.65 -47.22 -5.23
N THR A 223 -7.79 -46.15 -6.01
CA THR A 223 -9.02 -45.85 -6.75
C THR A 223 -9.30 -46.89 -7.83
N SER A 224 -8.28 -47.36 -8.54
CA SER A 224 -8.41 -48.46 -9.52
C SER A 224 -8.88 -49.75 -8.85
N ILE A 225 -8.23 -50.15 -7.75
CA ILE A 225 -8.61 -51.34 -6.98
C ILE A 225 -10.05 -51.23 -6.47
N ARG A 226 -10.45 -50.05 -5.97
CA ARG A 226 -11.85 -49.81 -5.55
C ARG A 226 -12.83 -50.03 -6.70
N ASN A 227 -12.52 -49.54 -7.89
CA ASN A 227 -13.40 -49.70 -9.05
C ASN A 227 -13.49 -51.16 -9.51
N GLU A 228 -12.38 -51.90 -9.48
CA GLU A 228 -12.36 -53.35 -9.76
C GLU A 228 -13.18 -54.14 -8.73
N LEU A 229 -13.04 -53.79 -7.45
CA LEU A 229 -13.82 -54.41 -6.37
C LEU A 229 -15.31 -54.12 -6.55
N GLN A 230 -15.69 -52.88 -6.87
CA GLN A 230 -17.08 -52.51 -7.12
C GLN A 230 -17.65 -53.29 -8.30
N HIS A 231 -16.90 -53.40 -9.41
CA HIS A 231 -17.31 -54.20 -10.55
C HIS A 231 -17.53 -55.69 -10.19
N THR A 232 -16.66 -56.23 -9.34
CA THR A 232 -16.79 -57.62 -8.85
C THR A 232 -18.03 -57.78 -7.95
N ILE A 233 -18.32 -56.81 -7.08
CA ILE A 233 -19.54 -56.78 -6.28
C ILE A 233 -20.77 -56.78 -7.18
N ASP A 234 -20.82 -55.89 -8.18
CA ASP A 234 -21.95 -55.79 -9.11
C ASP A 234 -22.18 -57.11 -9.87
N LYS A 235 -21.09 -57.77 -10.28
CA LYS A 235 -21.16 -59.09 -10.94
C LYS A 235 -21.72 -60.17 -10.01
N LEU A 236 -21.27 -60.20 -8.75
CA LEU A 236 -21.78 -61.14 -7.75
C LEU A 236 -23.26 -60.87 -7.44
N GLU A 237 -23.68 -59.61 -7.39
CA GLU A 237 -25.09 -59.25 -7.22
C GLU A 237 -25.93 -59.73 -8.41
N GLN A 238 -25.43 -59.58 -9.63
CA GLN A 238 -26.10 -60.10 -10.84
C GLN A 238 -26.19 -61.63 -10.82
N GLU A 239 -25.11 -62.33 -10.44
CA GLU A 239 -25.10 -63.78 -10.28
C GLU A 239 -26.11 -64.21 -9.20
N ASN A 240 -26.12 -63.53 -8.05
CA ASN A 240 -27.06 -63.83 -6.97
C ASN A 240 -28.52 -63.59 -7.40
N GLN A 241 -28.80 -62.53 -8.16
CA GLN A 241 -30.13 -62.31 -8.76
C GLN A 241 -30.51 -63.43 -9.74
N SER A 242 -29.58 -63.92 -10.55
CA SER A 242 -29.84 -65.03 -11.47
C SER A 242 -30.07 -66.35 -10.73
N LEU A 243 -29.35 -66.60 -9.63
CA LEU A 243 -29.58 -67.75 -8.73
C LEU A 243 -30.94 -67.65 -8.01
N LEU A 244 -31.32 -66.45 -7.54
CA LEU A 244 -32.62 -66.18 -6.94
C LEU A 244 -33.74 -66.51 -7.94
N LYS A 245 -33.59 -66.08 -9.20
CA LYS A 245 -34.53 -66.41 -10.27
C LYS A 245 -34.58 -67.92 -10.56
N ALA A 246 -33.43 -68.59 -10.68
CA ALA A 246 -33.39 -70.04 -10.87
C ALA A 246 -34.05 -70.79 -9.69
N ARG A 247 -33.89 -70.28 -8.46
CA ARG A 247 -34.53 -70.81 -7.26
C ARG A 247 -36.04 -70.62 -7.31
N THR A 248 -36.54 -69.46 -7.74
CA THR A 248 -38.00 -69.24 -7.91
C THR A 248 -38.56 -70.16 -8.99
N ASP A 249 -37.87 -70.30 -10.12
CA ASP A 249 -38.27 -71.17 -11.21
C ASP A 249 -38.33 -72.65 -10.75
N LEU A 250 -37.36 -73.10 -9.95
CA LEU A 250 -37.38 -74.43 -9.33
C LEU A 250 -38.53 -74.61 -8.36
N THR A 251 -38.85 -73.60 -7.53
CA THR A 251 -40.00 -73.71 -6.62
C THR A 251 -41.33 -73.78 -7.37
N ASP A 252 -41.45 -73.05 -8.47
CA ASP A 252 -42.66 -73.09 -9.31
C ASP A 252 -42.77 -74.43 -10.06
N LEU A 253 -41.66 -74.95 -10.60
CA LEU A 253 -41.62 -76.31 -11.17
C LEU A 253 -41.99 -77.37 -10.13
N ASN A 254 -41.51 -77.24 -8.90
CA ASN A 254 -41.86 -78.18 -7.83
C ASN A 254 -43.35 -78.10 -7.48
N ARG A 255 -43.94 -76.90 -7.46
CA ARG A 255 -45.40 -76.72 -7.32
C ARG A 255 -46.17 -77.37 -8.46
N GLU A 256 -45.71 -77.25 -9.70
CA GLU A 256 -46.31 -77.91 -10.87
C GLU A 256 -46.26 -79.44 -10.73
N LEU A 257 -45.12 -79.99 -10.30
CA LEU A 257 -44.97 -81.42 -10.04
C LEU A 257 -45.91 -81.89 -8.91
N TYR A 258 -46.04 -81.14 -7.81
CA TYR A 258 -47.01 -81.45 -6.76
C TYR A 258 -48.46 -81.36 -7.26
N ALA A 259 -48.79 -80.39 -8.11
CA ALA A 259 -50.11 -80.29 -8.72
C ALA A 259 -50.39 -81.46 -9.66
N GLN A 260 -49.38 -81.91 -10.42
CA GLN A 260 -49.46 -83.07 -11.29
C GLN A 260 -49.60 -84.38 -10.50
N ASP A 261 -48.86 -84.55 -9.39
CA ASP A 261 -48.98 -85.71 -8.50
C ASP A 261 -50.36 -85.76 -7.84
N ASN A 262 -50.89 -84.61 -7.36
CA ASN A 262 -52.24 -84.54 -6.82
C ASN A 262 -53.33 -84.83 -7.88
N SER A 263 -53.13 -84.38 -9.11
CA SER A 263 -54.01 -84.71 -10.24
C SER A 263 -54.00 -86.21 -10.55
N GLN A 264 -52.81 -86.83 -10.57
CA GLN A 264 -52.65 -88.27 -10.73
C GLN A 264 -53.31 -89.05 -9.57
N ARG A 265 -53.08 -88.65 -8.32
CA ARG A 265 -53.74 -89.23 -7.14
C ARG A 265 -55.26 -89.14 -7.22
N SER A 266 -55.80 -87.99 -7.64
CA SER A 266 -57.25 -87.81 -7.81
C SER A 266 -57.82 -88.72 -8.91
N ARG A 267 -57.07 -88.98 -9.99
CA ARG A 267 -57.46 -89.96 -11.02
C ARG A 267 -57.43 -91.39 -10.49
N ILE A 268 -56.42 -91.74 -9.69
CA ILE A 268 -56.31 -93.06 -9.05
C ILE A 268 -57.47 -93.29 -8.08
N GLU A 269 -57.76 -92.30 -7.22
CA GLU A 269 -58.86 -92.37 -6.24
C GLU A 269 -60.23 -92.47 -6.94
N LYS A 270 -60.41 -91.80 -8.08
CA LYS A 270 -61.59 -92.01 -8.94
C LYS A 270 -61.66 -93.44 -9.49
N CYS A 271 -60.56 -94.00 -9.97
CA CYS A 271 -60.51 -95.39 -10.44
C CYS A 271 -60.79 -96.40 -9.33
N GLU A 272 -60.29 -96.18 -8.11
CA GLU A 272 -60.56 -97.04 -6.95
C GLU A 272 -62.04 -97.00 -6.55
N ASN A 273 -62.66 -95.83 -6.57
CA ASN A 273 -64.10 -95.69 -6.32
C ASN A 273 -64.96 -96.43 -7.38
N ILE A 274 -64.56 -96.37 -8.66
CA ILE A 274 -65.21 -97.13 -9.74
C ILE A 274 -65.09 -98.64 -9.48
N LEU A 275 -63.90 -99.10 -9.10
CA LEU A 275 -63.64 -100.52 -8.85
C LEU A 275 -64.49 -101.05 -7.68
N ASN A 276 -64.61 -100.27 -6.61
CA ASN A 276 -65.46 -100.59 -5.46
C ASN A 276 -66.94 -100.62 -5.83
N HIS A 277 -67.41 -99.70 -6.69
CA HIS A 277 -68.79 -99.66 -7.14
C HIS A 277 -69.16 -100.86 -8.04
N LEU A 278 -68.22 -101.33 -8.87
CA LEU A 278 -68.39 -102.53 -9.70
C LEU A 278 -68.39 -103.82 -8.85
N MET A 279 -67.55 -103.89 -7.82
CA MET A 279 -67.52 -105.02 -6.87
C MET A 279 -68.83 -105.18 -6.09
N LEU A 280 -69.46 -104.07 -5.68
CA LEU A 280 -70.79 -104.08 -5.05
C LEU A 280 -71.88 -104.63 -5.98
N ASN A 281 -71.87 -104.22 -7.25
CA ASN A 281 -72.84 -104.68 -8.24
C ASN A 281 -72.66 -106.17 -8.59
N ILE A 282 -71.43 -106.68 -8.63
CA ILE A 282 -71.17 -108.11 -8.85
C ILE A 282 -71.72 -108.97 -7.70
N ASN A 283 -71.53 -108.53 -6.45
CA ASN A 283 -72.08 -109.21 -5.28
C ASN A 283 -73.62 -109.26 -5.29
N ASP A 284 -74.28 -108.21 -5.77
CA ASP A 284 -75.73 -108.18 -5.91
C ASP A 284 -76.25 -109.12 -7.02
N ILE A 285 -75.47 -109.33 -8.09
CA ILE A 285 -75.76 -110.31 -9.13
C ILE A 285 -75.56 -111.74 -8.61
N GLU A 286 -74.51 -112.00 -7.83
CA GLU A 286 -74.28 -113.31 -7.22
C GLU A 286 -75.40 -113.71 -6.24
N LYS A 287 -75.93 -112.76 -5.46
CA LYS A 287 -77.11 -112.99 -4.62
C LYS A 287 -78.35 -113.34 -5.44
N LEU A 288 -78.56 -112.66 -6.56
CA LEU A 288 -79.67 -112.91 -7.48
C LEU A 288 -79.59 -114.31 -8.13
N ILE A 289 -78.39 -114.74 -8.51
CA ILE A 289 -78.14 -116.09 -9.05
C ILE A 289 -78.37 -117.18 -8.00
N LYS A 290 -77.96 -116.95 -6.73
CA LYS A 290 -78.25 -117.89 -5.63
C LYS A 290 -79.74 -118.06 -5.38
N SER A 291 -80.52 -116.98 -5.40
CA SER A 291 -82.00 -117.06 -5.27
C SER A 291 -82.70 -117.75 -6.45
N LEU A 292 -82.05 -117.86 -7.61
CA LEU A 292 -82.56 -118.61 -8.77
C LEU A 292 -82.30 -120.12 -8.68
N HIS A 293 -81.41 -120.56 -7.79
CA HIS A 293 -81.03 -121.98 -7.65
C HIS A 293 -81.86 -122.76 -6.60
N GLU A 294 -82.72 -122.10 -5.83
CA GLU A 294 -83.52 -122.72 -4.75
C GLU A 294 -84.99 -123.01 -5.13
N LEU A 295 -85.40 -122.85 -6.39
CA LEU A 295 -86.78 -123.10 -6.82
C LEU A 295 -86.98 -124.53 -7.35
N PRO A 296 -87.88 -125.33 -6.75
CA PRO A 296 -88.14 -126.70 -7.16
C PRO A 296 -88.91 -126.78 -8.50
N SER A 297 -88.43 -127.68 -9.34
CA SER A 297 -88.89 -127.97 -10.70
C SER A 297 -90.25 -128.67 -10.73
N SER A 298 -91.33 -127.92 -10.94
CA SER A 298 -92.59 -128.42 -11.52
C SER A 298 -93.57 -127.25 -11.72
N ASP A 299 -93.50 -126.60 -12.88
CA ASP A 299 -94.65 -126.08 -13.65
C ASP A 299 -94.17 -125.06 -14.70
N GLU A 300 -94.13 -125.51 -15.95
CA GLU A 300 -93.93 -124.68 -17.12
C GLU A 300 -95.20 -123.84 -17.34
N THR A 301 -95.25 -122.62 -16.82
CA THR A 301 -96.00 -121.45 -17.37
C THR A 301 -95.87 -120.22 -16.46
N ARG A 302 -94.64 -119.75 -16.17
CA ARG A 302 -94.49 -118.50 -15.38
C ARG A 302 -93.15 -117.75 -15.50
N TYR A 303 -92.68 -117.41 -16.70
CA TYR A 303 -91.51 -116.52 -16.84
C TYR A 303 -91.57 -115.52 -18.01
N PRO A 304 -92.32 -114.41 -17.86
CA PRO A 304 -91.97 -113.14 -18.54
C PRO A 304 -91.41 -112.09 -17.57
N HIS A 305 -91.78 -112.12 -16.28
CA HIS A 305 -91.55 -111.00 -15.36
C HIS A 305 -90.14 -110.94 -14.74
N VAL A 306 -89.41 -112.07 -14.68
CA VAL A 306 -88.04 -112.14 -14.13
C VAL A 306 -86.99 -111.75 -15.16
N ILE A 307 -87.20 -112.07 -16.44
CA ILE A 307 -86.32 -111.65 -17.54
C ILE A 307 -86.37 -110.13 -17.70
N ASP A 308 -87.55 -109.52 -17.57
CA ASP A 308 -87.71 -108.07 -17.68
C ASP A 308 -87.04 -107.31 -16.52
N MET A 309 -87.04 -107.89 -15.32
CA MET A 309 -86.33 -107.32 -14.16
C MET A 309 -84.80 -107.39 -14.32
N ILE A 310 -84.26 -108.50 -14.84
CA ILE A 310 -82.84 -108.65 -15.12
C ILE A 310 -82.41 -107.73 -16.28
N SER A 311 -83.21 -107.61 -17.35
CA SER A 311 -82.94 -106.70 -18.45
C SER A 311 -82.97 -105.22 -18.03
N ASN A 312 -83.92 -104.80 -17.17
CA ASN A 312 -83.92 -103.43 -16.65
C ASN A 312 -82.70 -103.14 -15.76
N LYS A 313 -82.27 -104.11 -14.95
CA LYS A 313 -81.10 -103.92 -14.08
C LYS A 313 -79.78 -103.89 -14.85
N LEU A 314 -79.63 -104.72 -15.88
CA LEU A 314 -78.52 -104.65 -16.84
C LEU A 314 -78.52 -103.36 -17.67
N ARG A 315 -79.69 -102.84 -18.03
CA ARG A 315 -79.82 -101.59 -18.79
C ARG A 315 -79.46 -100.37 -17.93
N ASN A 316 -79.78 -100.37 -16.63
CA ASN A 316 -79.34 -99.35 -15.69
C ASN A 316 -77.83 -99.39 -15.45
N MET A 317 -77.23 -100.57 -15.25
CA MET A 317 -75.76 -100.69 -15.13
C MET A 317 -75.03 -100.22 -16.40
N ARG A 318 -75.59 -100.49 -17.59
CA ARG A 318 -75.00 -100.00 -18.85
C ARG A 318 -75.07 -98.48 -18.97
N ARG A 319 -76.12 -97.86 -18.44
CA ARG A 319 -76.27 -96.40 -18.42
C ARG A 319 -75.28 -95.76 -17.45
N ASP A 320 -75.12 -96.32 -16.25
CA ASP A 320 -74.16 -95.81 -15.26
C ASP A 320 -72.69 -95.95 -15.73
N LEU A 321 -72.38 -96.96 -16.55
CA LEU A 321 -71.07 -97.11 -17.22
C LEU A 321 -70.86 -96.13 -18.38
N SER A 322 -71.93 -95.68 -19.04
CA SER A 322 -71.88 -94.73 -20.16
C SER A 322 -71.65 -93.29 -19.68
N ASP A 323 -72.11 -92.94 -18.49
CA ASP A 323 -71.93 -91.60 -17.92
C ASP A 323 -70.53 -91.40 -17.30
N PHE A 324 -69.66 -92.43 -17.35
CA PHE A 324 -68.34 -92.46 -16.71
C PHE A 324 -67.14 -92.54 -17.67
N VAL A 325 -67.36 -92.84 -18.96
CA VAL A 325 -66.37 -92.73 -20.04
C VAL A 325 -66.44 -91.34 -20.65
#